data_AF-A0A382SHL7-F1
#
_entry.id   AF-A0A382SHL7-F1
#
_cell.length_a   1.000
_cell.length_b   1.000
_cell.length_c   1.000
_cell.angle_alpha   90.00
_cell.angle_beta   90.00
_cell.angle_gamma   90.00
#
_symmetry.space_group_name_H-M   'P 1'
#
loop_
_entity.id
_entity.type
_entity.pdbx_description
1 polymer ?
#
loop_
_entity_poly.entity_id
_entity_poly.type
_entity_poly.pdbx_seq_one_letter_code
_entity_poly.pdbx_strand_id
1 'polypeptide(L)'
;QSPQLFKQILMASGFDRYYQIVKCFRDEDLRADRQPEFTQIDVETSFMDDQEIMQIMEEMISHVFKIHMDVEFDSFPKMTHQEAMQRYGTDKPDLRIDLELVDVADLMSAVDFKVFAGPAQDSGSRVAALRVPGGASLSRKTIDDYTDFVGIYGAKGLAWIKVNDINAGMDGLQSPIIKFVGEEVTSEVMKKLRVETGDIVFFGADKTKIVNEALGALRVKVAEDLGQVREGWAPLWVIDFPMFEQDNDGNLTSLHHPFTAPTCNSEELTSSPLSALSRAYDMVLNGTELGGGSVRINLPEMQQAVFKVLG
;
A
#
# COMPACT_ATOMS: atom_id res chain seq x y z
N GLN A 1 -10.03 16.21 15.90
CA GLN A 1 -9.18 15.43 14.98
C GLN A 1 -8.57 16.29 13.89
N SER A 2 -9.34 17.16 13.21
CA SER A 2 -8.83 18.19 12.29
C SER A 2 -9.88 19.31 12.11
N PRO A 3 -9.56 20.46 11.49
CA PRO A 3 -10.53 21.54 11.20
C PRO A 3 -11.49 21.25 10.03
N GLN A 4 -11.69 19.99 9.65
CA GLN A 4 -12.36 19.58 8.41
C GLN A 4 -13.70 20.26 8.14
N LEU A 5 -14.60 20.33 9.14
CA LEU A 5 -15.90 20.98 8.96
C LEU A 5 -15.76 22.51 8.87
N PHE A 6 -14.84 23.11 9.65
CA PHE A 6 -14.65 24.56 9.66
C PHE A 6 -14.08 25.07 8.34
N LYS A 7 -13.09 24.40 7.76
CA LYS A 7 -12.52 24.80 6.46
C LYS A 7 -13.54 24.67 5.33
N GLN A 8 -14.41 23.66 5.36
CA GLN A 8 -15.53 23.55 4.41
C GLN A 8 -16.55 24.68 4.58
N ILE A 9 -16.88 25.06 5.83
CA ILE A 9 -17.74 26.22 6.10
C ILE A 9 -17.10 27.51 5.58
N LEU A 10 -15.77 27.67 5.68
CA LEU A 10 -15.06 28.82 5.10
C LEU A 10 -15.20 28.87 3.58
N MET A 11 -15.06 27.73 2.90
CA MET A 11 -15.31 27.65 1.46
C MET A 11 -16.76 28.04 1.13
N ALA A 12 -17.73 27.50 1.87
CA ALA A 12 -19.15 27.85 1.72
C ALA A 12 -19.46 29.33 2.08
N SER A 13 -18.63 29.96 2.90
CA SER A 13 -18.73 31.38 3.27
C SER A 13 -18.17 32.32 2.21
N GLY A 14 -17.64 31.79 1.10
CA GLY A 14 -17.13 32.56 -0.04
C GLY A 14 -15.61 32.81 -0.01
N PHE A 15 -14.87 32.21 0.93
CA PHE A 15 -13.40 32.20 0.83
C PHE A 15 -12.95 31.24 -0.27
N ASP A 16 -12.08 31.70 -1.17
CA ASP A 16 -11.62 30.90 -2.31
C ASP A 16 -10.52 29.89 -1.92
N ARG A 17 -9.53 30.32 -1.14
CA ARG A 17 -8.43 29.48 -0.66
C ARG A 17 -8.16 29.78 0.81
N TYR A 18 -7.93 28.73 1.57
CA TYR A 18 -7.65 28.78 3.00
C TYR A 18 -6.47 27.88 3.33
N TYR A 19 -5.62 28.33 4.25
CA TYR A 19 -4.65 27.47 4.91
C TYR A 19 -4.50 27.85 6.39
N GLN A 20 -4.10 26.89 7.22
CA GLN A 20 -3.78 27.13 8.63
C GLN A 20 -2.75 26.10 9.13
N ILE A 21 -1.74 26.57 9.86
CA ILE A 21 -0.90 25.69 10.69
C ILE A 21 -1.62 25.53 12.03
N VAL A 22 -2.14 24.33 12.30
CA VAL A 22 -3.14 24.11 13.34
C VAL A 22 -2.81 22.92 14.22
N LYS A 23 -3.15 23.02 15.51
CA LYS A 23 -3.06 21.90 16.45
C LYS A 23 -4.24 20.96 16.29
N CYS A 24 -3.93 19.67 16.21
CA CYS A 24 -4.88 18.58 16.08
C CYS A 24 -4.72 17.61 17.25
N PHE A 25 -5.85 17.06 17.68
CA PHE A 25 -5.93 16.15 18.82
C PHE A 25 -6.65 14.87 18.40
N ARG A 26 -6.05 13.71 18.70
CA ARG A 26 -6.60 12.35 18.50
C ARG A 26 -6.32 11.52 19.75
N ASP A 27 -7.37 10.90 20.30
CA ASP A 27 -7.28 10.00 21.45
C ASP A 27 -7.06 8.57 20.94
N GLU A 28 -5.87 8.31 20.40
CA GLU A 28 -5.43 7.04 19.83
C GLU A 28 -4.13 6.58 20.49
N ASP A 29 -3.83 5.27 20.42
CA ASP A 29 -2.57 4.73 20.93
C ASP A 29 -1.35 5.35 20.21
N LEU A 30 -0.33 5.64 21.01
CA LEU A 30 0.94 6.19 20.55
C LEU A 30 1.69 5.20 19.64
N ARG A 31 2.35 5.73 18.62
CA ARG A 31 3.32 5.01 17.77
C ARG A 31 4.56 5.88 17.57
N ALA A 32 5.62 5.33 16.98
CA ALA A 32 6.85 6.08 16.70
C ALA A 32 6.59 7.38 15.90
N ASP A 33 5.57 7.36 15.03
CA ASP A 33 5.14 8.44 14.16
C ASP A 33 3.80 9.09 14.59
N ARG A 34 3.22 8.73 15.76
CA ARG A 34 1.90 9.21 16.21
C ARG A 34 1.93 9.77 17.62
N GLN A 35 1.46 11.00 17.76
CA GLN A 35 1.28 11.72 19.04
C GLN A 35 -0.18 12.14 19.21
N PRO A 36 -0.72 12.17 20.45
CA PRO A 36 -2.11 12.55 20.70
C PRO A 36 -2.37 14.02 20.37
N GLU A 37 -1.34 14.87 20.49
CA GLU A 37 -1.31 16.24 20.01
C GLU A 37 -0.25 16.36 18.90
N PHE A 38 -0.66 16.84 17.74
CA PHE A 38 0.22 17.05 16.59
C PHE A 38 -0.18 18.33 15.83
N THR A 39 0.67 18.77 14.92
CA THR A 39 0.43 19.99 14.13
C THR A 39 0.25 19.61 12.66
N GLN A 40 -0.79 20.14 12.02
CA GLN A 40 -1.04 19.95 10.60
C GLN A 40 -0.90 21.28 9.86
N ILE A 41 -0.48 21.20 8.58
CA ILE A 41 -0.67 22.27 7.61
C ILE A 41 -1.98 21.95 6.89
N ASP A 42 -3.06 22.56 7.37
CA ASP A 42 -4.40 22.35 6.83
C ASP A 42 -4.63 23.30 5.66
N VAL A 43 -5.08 22.79 4.52
CA VAL A 43 -5.35 23.54 3.30
C VAL A 43 -6.73 23.15 2.76
N GLU A 44 -7.47 24.12 2.22
CA GLU A 44 -8.71 23.89 1.48
C GLU A 44 -8.86 24.96 0.38
N THR A 45 -9.42 24.55 -0.77
CA THR A 45 -9.62 25.41 -1.93
C THR A 45 -11.02 25.21 -2.51
N SER A 46 -11.58 26.26 -3.11
CA SER A 46 -12.82 26.22 -3.89
C SER A 46 -12.52 26.19 -5.38
N PHE A 47 -13.44 25.62 -6.18
CA PHE A 47 -13.41 25.62 -7.64
C PHE A 47 -12.15 24.99 -8.29
N MET A 48 -11.48 24.08 -7.57
CA MET A 48 -10.32 23.33 -8.05
C MET A 48 -10.61 21.84 -8.07
N ASP A 49 -10.07 21.12 -9.05
CA ASP A 49 -10.06 19.66 -9.08
C ASP A 49 -8.87 19.07 -8.29
N ASP A 50 -8.85 17.74 -8.15
CA ASP A 50 -7.79 17.01 -7.47
C ASP A 50 -6.41 17.24 -8.10
N GLN A 51 -6.31 17.34 -9.43
CA GLN A 51 -5.04 17.52 -10.12
C GLN A 51 -4.45 18.89 -9.83
N GLU A 52 -5.27 19.94 -9.86
CA GLU A 52 -4.83 21.28 -9.54
C GLU A 52 -4.42 21.42 -8.06
N ILE A 53 -5.12 20.75 -7.13
CA ILE A 53 -4.75 20.75 -5.70
C ILE A 53 -3.43 20.01 -5.48
N MET A 54 -3.28 18.81 -6.05
CA MET A 54 -2.05 18.02 -5.98
C MET A 54 -0.86 18.82 -6.53
N GLN A 55 -1.04 19.54 -7.64
CA GLN A 55 0.01 20.39 -8.21
C GLN A 55 0.46 21.48 -7.23
N ILE A 56 -0.46 22.22 -6.60
CA ILE A 56 -0.09 23.26 -5.62
C ILE A 56 0.65 22.64 -4.43
N MET A 57 0.20 21.49 -3.94
CA MET A 57 0.85 20.81 -2.81
C MET A 57 2.25 20.30 -3.18
N GLU A 58 2.42 19.75 -4.38
CA GLU A 58 3.70 19.29 -4.92
C GLU A 58 4.69 20.45 -5.13
N GLU A 59 4.23 21.57 -5.66
CA GLU A 59 5.03 22.80 -5.79
C GLU A 59 5.48 23.33 -4.42
N MET A 60 4.58 23.34 -3.43
CA MET A 60 4.89 23.74 -2.07
C MET A 60 5.99 22.86 -1.46
N ILE A 61 5.84 21.53 -1.54
CA ILE A 61 6.81 20.59 -0.96
C ILE A 61 8.15 20.66 -1.70
N SER A 62 8.14 20.71 -3.03
CA SER A 62 9.35 20.87 -3.84
C SER A 62 10.09 22.16 -3.49
N HIS A 63 9.37 23.26 -3.26
CA HIS A 63 9.95 24.53 -2.84
C HIS A 63 10.61 24.45 -1.44
N VAL A 64 9.97 23.78 -0.48
CA VAL A 64 10.53 23.56 0.87
C VAL A 64 11.83 22.76 0.79
N PHE A 65 11.85 21.68 0.02
CA PHE A 65 13.05 20.85 -0.18
C PHE A 65 14.17 21.63 -0.86
N LYS A 66 13.85 22.45 -1.87
CA LYS A 66 14.84 23.27 -2.54
C LYS A 66 15.49 24.28 -1.59
N ILE A 67 14.69 25.01 -0.81
CA ILE A 67 15.20 26.05 0.09
C ILE A 67 16.03 25.47 1.24
N HIS A 68 15.57 24.38 1.84
CA HIS A 68 16.15 23.89 3.09
C HIS A 68 17.16 22.76 2.90
N MET A 69 17.12 22.05 1.78
CA MET A 69 17.94 20.86 1.53
C MET A 69 18.72 20.92 0.21
N ASP A 70 18.50 21.95 -0.62
CA ASP A 70 19.04 22.06 -1.99
C ASP A 70 18.72 20.83 -2.87
N VAL A 71 17.56 20.21 -2.61
CA VAL A 71 17.04 19.08 -3.39
C VAL A 71 16.00 19.59 -4.37
N GLU A 72 16.13 19.19 -5.63
CA GLU A 72 15.14 19.44 -6.67
C GLU A 72 14.44 18.13 -7.02
N PHE A 73 13.13 18.20 -7.24
CA PHE A 73 12.32 17.11 -7.75
C PHE A 73 11.84 17.47 -9.15
N ASP A 74 11.88 16.52 -10.09
CA ASP A 74 11.34 16.74 -11.43
C ASP A 74 9.81 16.78 -11.41
N SER A 75 9.19 15.73 -10.84
CA SER A 75 7.75 15.59 -10.61
C SER A 75 7.51 14.40 -9.68
N PHE A 76 6.38 14.37 -8.99
CA PHE A 76 6.04 13.24 -8.13
C PHE A 76 5.29 12.19 -8.95
N PRO A 77 5.81 10.94 -9.06
CA PRO A 77 5.09 9.86 -9.73
C PRO A 77 3.71 9.65 -9.10
N LYS A 78 2.72 9.30 -9.93
CA LYS A 78 1.37 8.95 -9.49
C LYS A 78 1.20 7.44 -9.58
N MET A 79 0.65 6.85 -8.53
CA MET A 79 0.39 5.42 -8.43
C MET A 79 -1.03 5.21 -7.93
N THR A 80 -1.80 4.31 -8.54
CA THR A 80 -3.12 3.99 -7.99
C THR A 80 -2.97 3.21 -6.70
N HIS A 81 -3.91 3.35 -5.76
CA HIS A 81 -3.93 2.55 -4.54
C HIS A 81 -3.95 1.05 -4.86
N GLN A 82 -4.69 0.64 -5.91
CA GLN A 82 -4.68 -0.74 -6.36
C GLN A 82 -3.28 -1.22 -6.75
N GLU A 83 -2.56 -0.43 -7.54
CA GLU A 83 -1.19 -0.73 -7.93
C GLU A 83 -0.24 -0.75 -6.72
N ALA A 84 -0.37 0.21 -5.80
CA ALA A 84 0.44 0.29 -4.59
C ALA A 84 0.27 -0.96 -3.71
N MET A 85 -0.98 -1.36 -3.45
CA MET A 85 -1.31 -2.56 -2.70
C MET A 85 -0.86 -3.84 -3.44
N GLN A 86 -1.01 -3.88 -4.76
CA GLN A 86 -0.58 -5.04 -5.55
C GLN A 86 0.95 -5.19 -5.53
N ARG A 87 1.71 -4.15 -5.85
CA ARG A 87 3.17 -4.24 -6.02
C ARG A 87 3.94 -4.15 -4.70
N TYR A 88 3.39 -3.48 -3.68
CA TYR A 88 4.14 -3.18 -2.45
C TYR A 88 3.42 -3.61 -1.18
N GLY A 89 2.14 -3.98 -1.23
CA GLY A 89 1.37 -4.40 -0.06
C GLY A 89 1.02 -3.26 0.90
N THR A 90 1.19 -2.00 0.47
CA THR A 90 0.91 -0.80 1.26
C THR A 90 0.48 0.36 0.37
N ASP A 91 -0.36 1.21 0.92
CA ASP A 91 -0.79 2.51 0.41
C ASP A 91 0.26 3.62 0.56
N LYS A 92 1.39 3.34 1.23
CA LYS A 92 2.52 4.26 1.38
C LYS A 92 3.85 3.59 1.03
N PRO A 93 4.05 3.23 -0.25
CA PRO A 93 5.24 2.48 -0.65
C PRO A 93 6.52 3.31 -0.52
N ASP A 94 7.58 2.67 -0.02
CA ASP A 94 8.92 3.22 -0.11
C ASP A 94 9.56 2.87 -1.46
N LEU A 95 9.59 3.84 -2.37
CA LEU A 95 10.15 3.68 -3.72
C LEU A 95 11.69 3.73 -3.76
N ARG A 96 12.38 3.89 -2.61
CA ARG A 96 13.84 3.70 -2.54
C ARG A 96 14.24 2.23 -2.60
N ILE A 97 13.27 1.32 -2.44
CA ILE A 97 13.44 -0.13 -2.41
C ILE A 97 12.91 -0.71 -3.73
N ASP A 98 13.75 -1.42 -4.48
CA ASP A 98 13.38 -2.02 -5.78
C ASP A 98 12.62 -3.33 -5.68
N LEU A 99 12.51 -3.89 -4.48
CA LEU A 99 11.79 -5.14 -4.25
C LEU A 99 10.29 -4.94 -4.54
N GLU A 100 9.66 -5.88 -5.21
CA GLU A 100 8.22 -5.85 -5.52
C GLU A 100 7.58 -7.21 -5.23
N LEU A 101 6.29 -7.17 -4.92
CA LEU A 101 5.43 -8.33 -4.79
C LEU A 101 4.88 -8.72 -6.16
N VAL A 102 4.96 -10.01 -6.48
CA VAL A 102 4.46 -10.56 -7.73
C VAL A 102 3.44 -11.64 -7.45
N ASP A 103 2.26 -11.53 -8.04
CA ASP A 103 1.21 -12.53 -7.93
C ASP A 103 1.58 -13.83 -8.66
N VAL A 104 1.45 -14.94 -7.96
CA VAL A 104 1.74 -16.29 -8.49
C VAL A 104 0.58 -17.27 -8.25
N ALA A 105 -0.59 -16.79 -7.81
CA ALA A 105 -1.77 -17.62 -7.55
C ALA A 105 -2.21 -18.44 -8.77
N ASP A 106 -2.08 -17.88 -9.97
CA ASP A 106 -2.34 -18.54 -11.26
C ASP A 106 -1.57 -19.85 -11.42
N LEU A 107 -0.32 -19.88 -10.96
CA LEU A 107 0.58 -21.04 -11.03
C LEU A 107 0.37 -22.03 -9.87
N MET A 108 -0.28 -21.59 -8.79
CA MET A 108 -0.40 -22.35 -7.54
C MET A 108 -1.76 -23.02 -7.34
N SER A 109 -2.74 -22.74 -8.20
CA SER A 109 -4.11 -23.27 -8.06
C SER A 109 -4.19 -24.80 -8.15
N ALA A 110 -3.28 -25.44 -8.89
CA ALA A 110 -3.29 -26.88 -9.16
C ALA A 110 -2.24 -27.68 -8.38
N VAL A 111 -1.48 -27.07 -7.47
CA VAL A 111 -0.46 -27.80 -6.69
C VAL A 111 -1.07 -28.61 -5.56
N ASP A 112 -0.41 -29.72 -5.18
CA ASP A 112 -0.85 -30.56 -4.06
C ASP A 112 -0.70 -29.85 -2.69
N PHE A 113 0.10 -28.78 -2.65
CA PHE A 113 0.36 -28.02 -1.44
C PHE A 113 -0.84 -27.13 -1.07
N LYS A 114 -1.72 -27.64 -0.21
CA LYS A 114 -2.95 -26.95 0.23
C LYS A 114 -2.77 -25.54 0.79
N VAL A 115 -1.60 -25.25 1.38
CA VAL A 115 -1.28 -23.91 1.90
C VAL A 115 -1.23 -22.87 0.78
N PHE A 116 -0.88 -23.28 -0.45
CA PHE A 116 -0.93 -22.42 -1.63
C PHE A 116 -2.20 -22.61 -2.44
N ALA A 117 -2.62 -23.86 -2.70
CA ALA A 117 -3.78 -24.14 -3.54
C ALA A 117 -5.08 -23.57 -2.96
N GLY A 118 -5.25 -23.59 -1.62
CA GLY A 118 -6.43 -23.01 -0.97
C GLY A 118 -6.58 -21.51 -1.23
N PRO A 119 -5.61 -20.68 -0.80
CA PRO A 119 -5.61 -19.24 -1.08
C PRO A 119 -5.61 -18.91 -2.58
N ALA A 120 -4.98 -19.72 -3.43
CA ALA A 120 -4.98 -19.49 -4.89
C ALA A 120 -6.35 -19.67 -5.55
N GLN A 121 -7.27 -20.41 -4.93
CA GLN A 121 -8.63 -20.65 -5.44
C GLN A 121 -9.70 -19.76 -4.79
N ASP A 122 -9.34 -19.00 -3.75
CA ASP A 122 -10.25 -18.13 -3.00
C ASP A 122 -10.11 -16.67 -3.47
N SER A 123 -11.21 -16.08 -3.96
CA SER A 123 -11.22 -14.70 -4.48
C SER A 123 -10.96 -13.64 -3.41
N GLY A 124 -11.11 -13.96 -2.12
CA GLY A 124 -10.75 -13.08 -1.00
C GLY A 124 -9.30 -13.25 -0.53
N SER A 125 -8.51 -14.05 -1.24
CA SER A 125 -7.14 -14.42 -0.88
C SER A 125 -6.15 -14.04 -1.97
N ARG A 126 -4.87 -14.11 -1.62
CA ARG A 126 -3.75 -13.78 -2.49
C ARG A 126 -2.62 -14.79 -2.29
N VAL A 127 -1.91 -15.13 -3.37
CA VAL A 127 -0.61 -15.80 -3.30
C VAL A 127 0.40 -14.94 -4.03
N ALA A 128 1.30 -14.32 -3.26
CA ALA A 128 2.31 -13.41 -3.76
C ALA A 128 3.72 -13.89 -3.38
N ALA A 129 4.67 -13.63 -4.26
CA ALA A 129 6.08 -13.89 -4.07
C ALA A 129 6.87 -12.58 -3.99
N LEU A 130 7.90 -12.60 -3.15
CA LEU A 130 8.87 -11.52 -2.98
C LEU A 130 10.26 -12.08 -3.33
N ARG A 131 10.79 -11.67 -4.49
CA ARG A 131 12.19 -11.94 -4.87
C ARG A 131 13.10 -10.97 -4.11
N VAL A 132 14.12 -11.50 -3.46
CA VAL A 132 15.15 -10.71 -2.76
C VAL A 132 16.51 -11.03 -3.38
N PRO A 133 17.05 -10.11 -4.20
CA PRO A 133 18.36 -10.29 -4.84
C PRO A 133 19.48 -10.50 -3.82
N GLY A 134 20.34 -11.50 -4.03
CA GLY A 134 21.45 -11.81 -3.11
C GLY A 134 21.05 -12.42 -1.76
N GLY A 135 19.75 -12.64 -1.52
CA GLY A 135 19.23 -13.16 -0.26
C GLY A 135 19.47 -14.65 -0.02
N ALA A 136 20.05 -15.41 -0.97
CA ALA A 136 20.49 -16.79 -0.70
C ALA A 136 21.54 -16.86 0.42
N SER A 137 22.26 -15.76 0.66
CA SER A 137 23.22 -15.59 1.76
C SER A 137 22.60 -15.59 3.16
N LEU A 138 21.29 -15.36 3.30
CA LEU A 138 20.60 -15.29 4.59
C LEU A 138 20.76 -16.59 5.39
N SER A 139 21.09 -16.49 6.67
CA SER A 139 21.17 -17.67 7.52
C SER A 139 19.79 -18.29 7.76
N ARG A 140 19.74 -19.58 8.14
CA ARG A 140 18.46 -20.21 8.52
C ARG A 140 17.80 -19.47 9.68
N LYS A 141 18.59 -19.05 10.67
CA LYS A 141 18.13 -18.26 11.80
C LYS A 141 17.45 -16.96 11.35
N THR A 142 18.07 -16.22 10.43
CA THR A 142 17.50 -14.97 9.90
C THR A 142 16.16 -15.22 9.19
N ILE A 143 16.03 -16.33 8.47
CA ILE A 143 14.77 -16.70 7.82
C ILE A 143 13.70 -17.08 8.85
N ASP A 144 14.08 -17.76 9.93
CA ASP A 144 13.15 -18.07 11.04
C ASP A 144 12.74 -16.76 11.75
N ASP A 145 13.66 -15.82 11.98
CA ASP A 145 13.36 -14.48 12.53
C ASP A 145 12.38 -13.69 11.63
N TYR A 146 12.51 -13.81 10.30
CA TYR A 146 11.53 -13.23 9.35
C TYR A 146 10.18 -13.95 9.39
N THR A 147 10.16 -15.25 9.67
CA THR A 147 8.93 -16.02 9.83
C THR A 147 8.16 -15.53 11.06
N ASP A 148 8.87 -15.30 12.17
CA ASP A 148 8.29 -14.73 13.39
C ASP A 148 7.80 -13.29 13.15
N PHE A 149 8.58 -12.49 12.42
CA PHE A 149 8.22 -11.11 12.07
C PHE A 149 6.91 -11.04 11.28
N VAL A 150 6.74 -11.84 10.21
CA VAL A 150 5.47 -11.84 9.45
C VAL A 150 4.30 -12.39 10.26
N GLY A 151 4.57 -13.21 11.28
CA GLY A 151 3.57 -13.70 12.23
C GLY A 151 2.87 -12.59 13.02
N ILE A 152 3.56 -11.46 13.25
CA ILE A 152 2.98 -10.26 13.91
C ILE A 152 1.81 -9.70 13.08
N TYR A 153 1.88 -9.85 11.75
CA TYR A 153 0.86 -9.41 10.79
C TYR A 153 -0.17 -10.51 10.46
N GLY A 154 -0.19 -11.60 11.24
CA GLY A 154 -1.16 -12.69 11.10
C GLY A 154 -0.81 -13.78 10.09
N ALA A 155 0.35 -13.71 9.44
CA ALA A 155 0.79 -14.78 8.54
C ALA A 155 1.07 -16.07 9.32
N LYS A 156 0.56 -17.20 8.84
CA LYS A 156 0.72 -18.51 9.50
C LYS A 156 2.09 -19.14 9.31
N GLY A 157 2.91 -18.57 8.44
CA GLY A 157 4.26 -19.01 8.13
C GLY A 157 4.83 -18.25 6.94
N LEU A 158 6.11 -18.49 6.65
CA LEU A 158 6.83 -17.86 5.56
C LEU A 158 7.53 -18.93 4.73
N ALA A 159 6.91 -19.29 3.61
CA ALA A 159 7.51 -20.22 2.67
C ALA A 159 8.62 -19.52 1.88
N TRP A 160 9.70 -20.23 1.56
CA TRP A 160 10.85 -19.65 0.87
C TRP A 160 11.57 -20.64 -0.03
N ILE A 161 12.24 -20.17 -1.08
CA ILE A 161 13.14 -20.95 -1.93
C ILE A 161 14.44 -20.17 -2.12
N LYS A 162 15.57 -20.79 -1.77
CA LYS A 162 16.91 -20.26 -2.09
C LYS A 162 17.36 -20.77 -3.45
N VAL A 163 17.89 -19.87 -4.26
CA VAL A 163 18.40 -20.14 -5.60
C VAL A 163 19.93 -20.18 -5.53
N ASN A 164 20.50 -21.36 -5.31
CA ASN A 164 21.96 -21.54 -5.25
C ASN A 164 22.59 -21.60 -6.64
N ASP A 165 21.88 -22.16 -7.62
CA ASP A 165 22.25 -22.11 -9.04
C ASP A 165 21.00 -22.33 -9.91
N ILE A 166 20.52 -21.28 -10.60
CA ILE A 166 19.32 -21.39 -11.44
C ILE A 166 19.53 -22.32 -12.66
N ASN A 167 20.77 -22.52 -13.10
CA ASN A 167 21.08 -23.34 -14.28
C ASN A 167 21.17 -24.84 -13.95
N ALA A 168 21.30 -25.21 -12.68
CA ALA A 168 21.29 -26.60 -12.22
C ALA A 168 19.87 -27.18 -12.07
N GLY A 169 18.84 -26.43 -12.47
CA GLY A 169 17.44 -26.83 -12.32
C GLY A 169 17.08 -27.05 -10.85
N MET A 170 16.35 -28.12 -10.55
CA MET A 170 15.88 -28.41 -9.19
C MET A 170 17.00 -28.66 -8.18
N ASP A 171 18.15 -29.19 -8.61
CA ASP A 171 19.30 -29.45 -7.73
C ASP A 171 19.94 -28.14 -7.21
N GLY A 172 19.79 -27.05 -7.96
CA GLY A 172 20.24 -25.72 -7.57
C GLY A 172 19.26 -24.96 -6.68
N LEU A 173 18.09 -25.53 -6.39
CA LEU A 173 17.08 -24.91 -5.54
C LEU A 173 17.04 -25.59 -4.16
N GLN A 174 17.17 -24.80 -3.11
CA GLN A 174 17.10 -25.27 -1.74
C GLN A 174 15.82 -24.77 -1.09
N SER A 175 14.91 -25.69 -0.73
CA SER A 175 13.69 -25.35 0.00
C SER A 175 12.99 -26.58 0.58
N PRO A 176 12.30 -26.44 1.73
CA PRO A 176 11.37 -27.47 2.19
C PRO A 176 10.12 -27.63 1.31
N ILE A 177 9.72 -26.62 0.52
CA ILE A 177 8.41 -26.60 -0.17
C ILE A 177 8.44 -27.17 -1.60
N ILE A 178 9.62 -27.23 -2.24
CA ILE A 178 9.81 -27.64 -3.64
C ILE A 178 9.07 -28.94 -3.99
N LYS A 179 9.15 -29.93 -3.11
CA LYS A 179 8.56 -31.27 -3.28
C LYS A 179 7.04 -31.24 -3.40
N PHE A 180 6.40 -30.22 -2.81
CA PHE A 180 4.95 -30.07 -2.76
C PHE A 180 4.41 -29.15 -3.86
N VAL A 181 5.25 -28.26 -4.39
CA VAL A 181 4.91 -27.37 -5.51
C VAL A 181 5.09 -28.08 -6.85
N GLY A 182 6.10 -28.94 -6.97
CA GLY A 182 6.44 -29.62 -8.21
C GLY A 182 7.43 -28.83 -9.08
N GLU A 183 8.18 -29.56 -9.91
CA GLU A 183 9.27 -29.01 -10.72
C GLU A 183 8.79 -28.01 -11.79
N GLU A 184 7.73 -28.35 -12.53
CA GLU A 184 7.18 -27.50 -13.59
C GLU A 184 6.71 -26.15 -13.05
N VAL A 185 5.87 -26.17 -12.00
CA VAL A 185 5.36 -24.95 -11.37
C VAL A 185 6.50 -24.13 -10.76
N THR A 186 7.47 -24.78 -10.11
CA THR A 186 8.63 -24.08 -9.56
C THR A 186 9.41 -23.36 -10.67
N SER A 187 9.67 -24.02 -11.79
CA SER A 187 10.36 -23.42 -12.94
C SER A 187 9.62 -22.21 -13.51
N GLU A 188 8.30 -22.30 -13.68
CA GLU A 188 7.48 -21.18 -14.18
C GLU A 188 7.45 -19.99 -13.22
N VAL A 189 7.38 -20.25 -11.91
CA VAL A 189 7.49 -19.20 -10.87
C VAL A 189 8.85 -18.49 -10.95
N MET A 190 9.94 -19.25 -11.04
CA MET A 190 11.29 -18.70 -11.14
C MET A 190 11.46 -17.82 -12.39
N LYS A 191 10.91 -18.25 -13.53
CA LYS A 191 10.89 -17.45 -14.78
C LYS A 191 10.05 -16.18 -14.62
N LYS A 192 8.84 -16.28 -14.04
CA LYS A 192 7.92 -15.14 -13.83
C LYS A 192 8.57 -14.06 -12.96
N LEU A 193 9.29 -14.48 -11.93
CA LEU A 193 10.04 -13.61 -11.00
C LEU A 193 11.39 -13.14 -11.54
N ARG A 194 11.84 -13.70 -12.68
CA ARG A 194 13.16 -13.46 -13.29
C ARG A 194 14.29 -13.67 -12.28
N VAL A 195 14.21 -14.72 -11.47
CA VAL A 195 15.22 -14.98 -10.41
C VAL A 195 16.59 -15.23 -11.00
N GLU A 196 17.61 -14.89 -10.23
CA GLU A 196 19.01 -15.14 -10.56
C GLU A 196 19.67 -16.02 -9.49
N THR A 197 20.81 -16.61 -9.86
CA THR A 197 21.66 -17.33 -8.91
C THR A 197 22.10 -16.38 -7.79
N GLY A 198 21.87 -16.80 -6.55
CA GLY A 198 22.15 -16.01 -5.34
C GLY A 198 20.90 -15.39 -4.71
N ASP A 199 19.73 -15.51 -5.33
CA ASP A 199 18.49 -14.93 -4.81
C ASP A 199 17.77 -15.86 -3.81
N ILE A 200 16.87 -15.26 -3.04
CA ILE A 200 15.85 -16.00 -2.30
C ILE A 200 14.48 -15.46 -2.70
N VAL A 201 13.49 -16.34 -2.79
CA VAL A 201 12.10 -15.98 -3.00
C VAL A 201 11.31 -16.35 -1.76
N PHE A 202 10.62 -15.37 -1.17
CA PHE A 202 9.64 -15.58 -0.12
C PHE A 202 8.23 -15.64 -0.69
N PHE A 203 7.32 -16.35 -0.02
CA PHE A 203 5.94 -16.52 -0.43
C PHE A 203 4.98 -16.24 0.72
N GLY A 204 3.95 -15.46 0.44
CA GLY A 204 2.78 -15.27 1.31
C GLY A 204 1.53 -15.81 0.62
N ALA A 205 0.76 -16.62 1.36
CA ALA A 205 -0.45 -17.26 0.87
C ALA A 205 -1.52 -17.29 1.98
N ASP A 206 -2.41 -16.31 1.97
CA ASP A 206 -3.52 -16.17 2.91
C ASP A 206 -4.52 -15.14 2.36
N LYS A 207 -5.44 -14.63 3.20
CA LYS A 207 -6.30 -13.49 2.87
C LYS A 207 -5.49 -12.31 2.35
N THR A 208 -6.03 -11.60 1.35
CA THR A 208 -5.32 -10.49 0.67
C THR A 208 -4.75 -9.47 1.62
N LYS A 209 -5.51 -9.09 2.66
CA LYS A 209 -5.06 -8.17 3.71
C LYS A 209 -3.82 -8.68 4.44
N ILE A 210 -3.83 -9.93 4.91
CA ILE A 210 -2.71 -10.56 5.64
C ILE A 210 -1.47 -10.61 4.75
N VAL A 211 -1.62 -11.02 3.49
CA VAL A 211 -0.48 -11.12 2.56
C VAL A 211 0.14 -9.75 2.28
N ASN A 212 -0.70 -8.73 2.04
CA ASN A 212 -0.24 -7.38 1.79
C ASN A 212 0.49 -6.80 3.01
N GLU A 213 -0.10 -6.89 4.20
CA GLU A 213 0.51 -6.40 5.44
C GLU A 213 1.82 -7.13 5.76
N ALA A 214 1.81 -8.46 5.72
CA ALA A 214 2.97 -9.29 6.05
C ALA A 214 4.13 -9.12 5.05
N LEU A 215 3.86 -9.27 3.74
CA LEU A 215 4.91 -9.17 2.74
C LEU A 215 5.34 -7.72 2.46
N GLY A 216 4.43 -6.75 2.59
CA GLY A 216 4.77 -5.33 2.48
C GLY A 216 5.71 -4.89 3.61
N ALA A 217 5.45 -5.33 4.85
CA ALA A 217 6.36 -5.09 5.96
C ALA A 217 7.68 -5.86 5.80
N LEU A 218 7.63 -7.13 5.39
CA LEU A 218 8.83 -7.94 5.18
C LEU A 218 9.73 -7.35 4.09
N ARG A 219 9.14 -6.84 3.01
CA ARG A 219 9.84 -6.16 1.92
C ARG A 219 10.72 -5.02 2.45
N VAL A 220 10.16 -4.15 3.29
CA VAL A 220 10.92 -3.03 3.88
C VAL A 220 12.00 -3.56 4.81
N LYS A 221 11.64 -4.46 5.73
CA LYS A 221 12.57 -5.02 6.70
C LYS A 221 13.79 -5.71 6.05
N VAL A 222 13.55 -6.55 5.05
CA VAL A 222 14.63 -7.27 4.35
C VAL A 222 15.53 -6.31 3.59
N ALA A 223 14.96 -5.28 2.96
CA ALA A 223 15.75 -4.28 2.27
C ALA A 223 16.65 -3.50 3.24
N GLU A 224 16.14 -3.13 4.41
CA GLU A 224 16.94 -2.49 5.46
C GLU A 224 18.06 -3.42 5.96
N ASP A 225 17.73 -4.66 6.30
CA ASP A 225 18.67 -5.65 6.85
C ASP A 225 19.78 -6.01 5.85
N LEU A 226 19.50 -5.92 4.54
CA LEU A 226 20.47 -6.17 3.46
C LEU A 226 21.13 -4.90 2.89
N GLY A 227 20.79 -3.71 3.39
CA GLY A 227 21.31 -2.45 2.85
C GLY A 227 20.89 -2.17 1.40
N GLN A 228 19.69 -2.61 1.02
CA GLN A 228 19.08 -2.45 -0.32
C GLN A 228 18.10 -1.26 -0.40
N VAL A 229 18.14 -0.36 0.58
CA VAL A 229 17.41 0.91 0.54
C VAL A 229 18.32 1.95 -0.11
N ARG A 230 17.90 2.52 -1.25
CA ARG A 230 18.66 3.61 -1.87
C ARG A 230 18.66 4.85 -0.99
N GLU A 231 19.76 5.58 -1.04
CA GLU A 231 19.86 6.92 -0.46
C GLU A 231 19.00 7.94 -1.24
N GLY A 232 18.63 9.02 -0.56
CA GLY A 232 17.89 10.14 -1.16
C GLY A 232 16.38 10.10 -0.91
N TRP A 233 15.65 10.72 -1.83
CA TRP A 233 14.24 11.07 -1.67
C TRP A 233 13.42 10.46 -2.80
N ALA A 234 12.35 9.76 -2.43
CA ALA A 234 11.42 9.16 -3.37
C ALA A 234 9.99 9.58 -3.01
N PRO A 235 9.57 10.79 -3.42
CA PRO A 235 8.20 11.24 -3.27
C PRO A 235 7.29 10.52 -4.27
N LEU A 236 6.02 10.35 -3.92
CA LEU A 236 4.96 9.95 -4.85
C LEU A 236 3.59 10.44 -4.37
N TRP A 237 2.64 10.39 -5.30
CA TRP A 237 1.21 10.47 -5.00
C TRP A 237 0.58 9.09 -5.13
N VAL A 238 -0.19 8.70 -4.11
CA VAL A 238 -1.12 7.57 -4.20
C VAL A 238 -2.52 8.13 -4.43
N ILE A 239 -3.21 7.63 -5.45
CA ILE A 239 -4.52 8.13 -5.91
C ILE A 239 -5.50 6.96 -6.10
N ASP A 240 -6.74 7.23 -6.51
CA ASP A 240 -7.73 6.21 -6.87
C ASP A 240 -7.98 5.19 -5.72
N PHE A 241 -8.09 5.71 -4.50
CA PHE A 241 -8.41 4.90 -3.34
C PHE A 241 -9.85 4.36 -3.39
N PRO A 242 -10.12 3.15 -2.89
CA PRO A 242 -11.47 2.68 -2.63
C PRO A 242 -12.24 3.69 -1.77
N MET A 243 -13.51 3.90 -2.09
CA MET A 243 -14.37 4.79 -1.31
C MET A 243 -14.67 4.20 0.08
N PHE A 244 -14.84 2.88 0.14
CA PHE A 244 -15.19 2.15 1.35
C PHE A 244 -14.31 0.92 1.55
N GLU A 245 -14.14 0.54 2.81
CA GLU A 245 -13.67 -0.79 3.21
C GLU A 245 -14.77 -1.52 3.99
N GLN A 246 -14.75 -2.85 3.92
CA GLN A 246 -15.66 -3.70 4.68
C GLN A 246 -14.96 -4.20 5.94
N ASP A 247 -15.61 -4.04 7.10
CA ASP A 247 -15.14 -4.61 8.36
C ASP A 247 -15.44 -6.13 8.46
N ASN A 248 -14.99 -6.76 9.54
CA ASN A 248 -15.20 -8.19 9.76
C ASN A 248 -16.67 -8.58 9.98
N ASP A 249 -17.53 -7.62 10.35
CA ASP A 249 -18.96 -7.81 10.60
C ASP A 249 -19.80 -7.53 9.34
N GLY A 250 -19.14 -7.12 8.24
CA GLY A 250 -19.76 -6.84 6.96
C GLY A 250 -20.21 -5.39 6.77
N ASN A 251 -19.99 -4.52 7.75
CA ASN A 251 -20.34 -3.10 7.64
C ASN A 251 -19.32 -2.37 6.76
N LEU A 252 -19.78 -1.32 6.09
CA LEU A 252 -18.93 -0.47 5.27
C LEU A 252 -18.48 0.75 6.08
N THR A 253 -17.19 1.05 6.02
CA THR A 253 -16.61 2.25 6.59
C THR A 253 -15.88 3.04 5.51
N SER A 254 -15.79 4.35 5.63
CA SER A 254 -15.06 5.18 4.68
C SER A 254 -13.56 5.07 4.92
N LEU A 255 -12.76 4.84 3.87
CA LEU A 255 -11.31 4.70 4.00
C LEU A 255 -10.62 6.00 4.47
N HIS A 256 -11.15 7.16 4.03
CA HIS A 256 -10.65 8.48 4.44
C HIS A 256 -11.63 9.18 5.39
N HIS A 257 -12.76 9.64 4.86
CA HIS A 257 -13.85 10.25 5.63
C HIS A 257 -15.15 10.28 4.81
N PRO A 258 -16.33 10.39 5.44
CA PRO A 258 -17.63 10.33 4.75
C PRO A 258 -17.94 11.52 3.83
N PHE A 259 -17.12 12.57 3.82
CA PHE A 259 -17.29 13.77 2.97
C PHE A 259 -16.48 13.72 1.67
N THR A 260 -15.78 12.62 1.40
CA THR A 260 -14.95 12.47 0.21
C THR A 260 -15.84 12.24 -1.01
N ALA A 261 -15.60 12.98 -2.09
CA ALA A 261 -16.32 12.79 -3.34
C ALA A 261 -15.94 11.44 -3.98
N PRO A 262 -16.91 10.58 -4.32
CA PRO A 262 -16.64 9.42 -5.16
C PRO A 262 -16.40 9.85 -6.62
N THR A 263 -15.81 8.96 -7.41
CA THR A 263 -15.62 9.15 -8.85
C THR A 263 -16.88 8.83 -9.67
N CYS A 264 -17.87 8.15 -9.07
CA CYS A 264 -19.12 7.73 -9.68
C CYS A 264 -20.32 8.60 -9.24
N ASN A 265 -21.50 8.36 -9.84
CA ASN A 265 -22.75 9.02 -9.42
C ASN A 265 -23.43 8.30 -8.24
N SER A 266 -24.48 8.92 -7.68
CA SER A 266 -25.20 8.45 -6.48
C SER A 266 -25.87 7.08 -6.66
N GLU A 267 -26.41 6.82 -7.86
CA GLU A 267 -27.05 5.54 -8.21
C GLU A 267 -26.02 4.41 -8.30
N GLU A 268 -24.92 4.65 -9.02
CA GLU A 268 -23.79 3.72 -9.13
C GLU A 268 -23.20 3.40 -7.75
N LEU A 269 -22.92 4.43 -6.94
CA LEU A 269 -22.40 4.29 -5.58
C LEU A 269 -23.29 3.38 -4.72
N THR A 270 -24.61 3.58 -4.77
CA THR A 270 -25.56 2.80 -3.96
C THR A 270 -25.67 1.35 -4.47
N SER A 271 -25.55 1.15 -5.78
CA SER A 271 -25.67 -0.16 -6.42
C SER A 271 -24.43 -1.05 -6.24
N SER A 272 -23.23 -0.47 -6.18
CA SER A 272 -21.96 -1.19 -6.10
C SER A 272 -20.91 -0.40 -5.30
N PRO A 273 -21.12 -0.23 -3.98
CA PRO A 273 -20.29 0.65 -3.16
C PRO A 273 -18.83 0.18 -3.06
N LEU A 274 -18.58 -1.13 -3.02
CA LEU A 274 -17.23 -1.69 -2.90
C LEU A 274 -16.35 -1.52 -4.14
N SER A 275 -16.94 -1.22 -5.30
CA SER A 275 -16.19 -0.89 -6.52
C SER A 275 -16.02 0.60 -6.73
N ALA A 276 -16.66 1.44 -5.90
CA ALA A 276 -16.55 2.88 -6.03
C ALA A 276 -15.16 3.36 -5.60
N LEU A 277 -14.56 4.20 -6.42
CA LEU A 277 -13.32 4.89 -6.08
C LEU A 277 -13.63 6.28 -5.53
N SER A 278 -12.69 6.80 -4.76
CA SER A 278 -12.73 8.11 -4.17
C SER A 278 -11.80 9.06 -4.92
N ARG A 279 -12.17 10.35 -4.95
CA ARG A 279 -11.29 11.44 -5.39
C ARG A 279 -10.37 11.87 -4.24
N ALA A 280 -9.71 10.90 -3.62
CA ALA A 280 -8.74 11.08 -2.56
C ALA A 280 -7.33 10.85 -3.09
N TYR A 281 -6.37 11.49 -2.43
CA TYR A 281 -4.97 11.44 -2.79
C TYR A 281 -4.10 11.61 -1.55
N ASP A 282 -3.04 10.82 -1.48
CA ASP A 282 -2.05 10.86 -0.40
C ASP A 282 -0.66 11.13 -0.99
N MET A 283 0.06 12.07 -0.37
CA MET A 283 1.46 12.32 -0.65
C MET A 283 2.32 11.45 0.26
N VAL A 284 3.17 10.64 -0.34
CA VAL A 284 4.05 9.72 0.36
C VAL A 284 5.49 10.11 0.05
N LEU A 285 6.36 10.06 1.06
CA LEU A 285 7.80 10.25 0.90
C LEU A 285 8.51 9.16 1.67
N ASN A 286 9.36 8.39 0.99
CA ASN A 286 10.22 7.39 1.63
C ASN A 286 9.44 6.40 2.51
N GLY A 287 8.26 5.96 2.05
CA GLY A 287 7.38 5.03 2.78
C GLY A 287 6.56 5.64 3.93
N THR A 288 6.60 6.97 4.08
CA THR A 288 5.84 7.70 5.10
C THR A 288 4.79 8.58 4.43
N GLU A 289 3.54 8.50 4.89
CA GLU A 289 2.48 9.42 4.51
C GLU A 289 2.80 10.82 5.08
N LEU A 290 3.10 11.79 4.21
CA LEU A 290 3.34 13.18 4.62
C LEU A 290 2.03 13.93 4.88
N GLY A 291 0.99 13.55 4.15
CA GLY A 291 -0.35 14.11 4.26
C GLY A 291 -1.19 13.70 3.06
N GLY A 292 -2.47 14.05 3.12
CA GLY A 292 -3.44 13.67 2.11
C GLY A 292 -4.64 14.58 2.11
N GLY A 293 -5.50 14.38 1.13
CA GLY A 293 -6.69 15.18 0.90
C GLY A 293 -7.68 14.47 0.01
N SER A 294 -8.83 15.12 -0.18
CA SER A 294 -9.80 14.66 -1.15
C SER A 294 -10.66 15.80 -1.64
N VAL A 295 -11.19 15.66 -2.85
CA VAL A 295 -12.28 16.52 -3.31
C VAL A 295 -13.50 16.23 -2.44
N ARG A 296 -14.22 17.29 -2.05
CA ARG A 296 -15.37 17.17 -1.14
C ARG A 296 -16.66 16.99 -1.91
N ILE A 297 -17.60 16.27 -1.31
CA ILE A 297 -18.97 16.22 -1.81
C ILE A 297 -19.61 17.60 -1.66
N ASN A 298 -20.12 18.15 -2.76
CA ASN A 298 -20.85 19.41 -2.79
C ASN A 298 -22.32 19.25 -3.23
N LEU A 299 -22.77 18.02 -3.48
CA LEU A 299 -24.15 17.70 -3.84
C LEU A 299 -24.86 17.00 -2.67
N PRO A 300 -25.99 17.55 -2.17
CA PRO A 300 -26.72 16.94 -1.06
C PRO A 300 -27.16 15.49 -1.33
N GLU A 301 -27.56 15.19 -2.57
CA GLU A 301 -27.97 13.84 -2.98
C GLU A 301 -26.84 12.83 -2.83
N MET A 302 -25.63 13.18 -3.28
CA MET A 302 -24.45 12.33 -3.15
C MET A 302 -24.09 12.11 -1.68
N GLN A 303 -24.14 13.17 -0.86
CA GLN A 303 -23.83 13.06 0.56
C GLN A 303 -24.82 12.14 1.29
N GLN A 304 -26.10 12.20 0.93
CA GLN A 304 -27.13 11.29 1.44
C GLN A 304 -26.90 9.85 0.98
N ALA A 305 -26.47 9.63 -0.27
CA ALA A 305 -26.13 8.31 -0.78
C ALA A 305 -24.96 7.68 0.02
N VAL A 306 -23.90 8.45 0.28
CA VAL A 306 -22.77 7.99 1.12
C VAL A 306 -23.24 7.62 2.53
N PHE A 307 -24.04 8.47 3.19
CA PHE A 307 -24.56 8.14 4.52
C PHE A 307 -25.42 6.87 4.52
N LYS A 308 -26.29 6.70 3.51
CA LYS A 308 -27.10 5.49 3.39
C LYS A 308 -26.26 4.21 3.22
N VAL A 309 -25.13 4.29 2.53
CA VAL A 309 -24.19 3.17 2.36
C VAL A 309 -23.46 2.84 3.67
N LEU A 310 -23.16 3.86 4.48
CA LEU A 310 -22.47 3.70 5.77
C LEU A 310 -23.37 3.22 6.91
N GLY A 311 -24.70 3.22 6.72
CA GLY A 311 -25.69 2.80 7.72
C GLY A 311 -26.17 3.91 8.64
#